data_AF-A0A7C3LFH6-F1
#
_entry.id   AF-A0A7C3LFH6-F1
#
_cell.length_a   1.000
_cell.length_b   1.000
_cell.length_c   1.000
_cell.angle_alpha   90.00
_cell.angle_beta   90.00
_cell.angle_gamma   90.00
#
_symmetry.space_group_name_H-M   'P 1'
#
loop_
_entity.id
_entity.type
_entity.pdbx_description
1 polymer ?
#
loop_
_entity_poly.entity_id
_entity_poly.type
_entity_poly.pdbx_seq_one_letter_code
_entity_poly.pdbx_strand_id
1 'polypeptide(L)'
;MGDSDSSICLHPDGYIEIIFKGVVRSPRLGELIEETRRLSEGSGPINVLIDGRNGSTSRTARSFSTMMRMGRFPNVTQLVILTTNDPARIDAIRGPGVVTSILTTVLGFRPIYTSDEAEARRLAAAR
;
A
#
# COMPACT_ATOMS: atom_id res chain seq x y z
N MET A 1 2.06 5.71 21.35
CA MET A 1 2.58 6.73 20.39
C MET A 1 3.14 5.93 19.23
N GLY A 2 2.66 6.10 17.99
CA GLY A 2 3.15 5.28 16.86
C GLY A 2 2.38 5.34 15.55
N ASP A 3 1.17 5.91 15.49
CA ASP A 3 0.41 6.04 14.23
C ASP A 3 0.91 7.17 13.30
N SER A 4 1.67 8.13 13.82
CA SER A 4 1.94 9.43 13.15
C SER A 4 3.03 9.41 12.07
N ASP A 5 3.87 8.37 12.01
CA ASP A 5 5.06 8.37 11.14
C ASP A 5 4.82 7.73 9.77
N SER A 6 3.67 7.08 9.56
CA SER A 6 3.33 6.55 8.24
C SER A 6 3.06 7.71 7.28
N SER A 7 3.60 7.66 6.07
CA SER A 7 3.59 8.78 5.12
C SER A 7 3.15 8.35 3.73
N ILE A 8 2.84 9.33 2.89
CA ILE A 8 2.49 9.14 1.49
C ILE A 8 3.08 10.29 0.66
N CYS A 9 3.55 9.98 -0.54
CA CYS A 9 4.02 10.96 -1.50
C CYS A 9 3.84 10.49 -2.95
N LEU A 10 3.86 11.43 -3.89
CA LEU A 10 4.09 11.14 -5.31
C LEU A 10 5.60 11.05 -5.54
N HIS A 11 6.09 9.87 -5.92
CA HIS A 11 7.49 9.65 -6.21
C HIS A 11 7.88 10.35 -7.53
N PRO A 12 9.10 10.88 -7.67
CA PRO A 12 9.58 11.53 -8.91
C PRO A 12 9.45 10.66 -10.17
N ASP A 13 9.51 9.33 -10.01
CA ASP A 13 9.36 8.37 -11.11
C ASP A 13 7.89 8.14 -11.54
N GLY A 14 6.93 8.84 -10.92
CA GLY A 14 5.54 8.88 -11.36
C GLY A 14 4.64 7.78 -10.79
N TYR A 15 4.94 7.29 -9.58
CA TYR A 15 4.08 6.37 -8.82
C TYR A 15 3.81 6.94 -7.41
N ILE A 16 2.76 6.48 -6.74
CA ILE A 16 2.46 6.89 -5.35
C ILE A 16 3.18 5.93 -4.40
N GLU A 17 3.94 6.43 -3.43
CA GLU A 17 4.57 5.62 -2.39
C GLU A 17 3.88 5.86 -1.05
N ILE A 18 3.45 4.79 -0.38
CA ILE A 18 2.87 4.81 0.97
C ILE A 18 3.82 4.03 1.88
N ILE A 19 4.35 4.67 2.91
CA ILE A 19 5.30 4.05 3.84
C ILE A 19 4.57 3.75 5.14
N PHE A 20 4.47 2.47 5.50
CA PHE A 20 3.91 2.06 6.78
C PHE A 20 4.98 2.00 7.88
N LYS A 21 4.64 2.54 9.04
CA LYS A 21 5.42 2.51 10.28
C LYS A 21 4.55 2.01 11.42
N GLY A 22 4.98 0.92 12.05
CA GLY A 22 4.19 0.24 13.09
C GLY A 22 2.84 -0.25 12.58
N VAL A 23 1.88 -0.42 13.50
CA VAL A 23 0.51 -0.80 13.16
C VAL A 23 -0.32 0.44 12.83
N VAL A 24 -0.63 0.63 11.54
CA VAL A 24 -1.46 1.73 11.02
C VAL A 24 -2.94 1.48 11.34
N ARG A 25 -3.52 2.30 12.20
CA ARG A 25 -4.94 2.20 12.58
C ARG A 25 -5.88 2.77 11.51
N SER A 26 -7.15 2.37 11.56
CA SER A 26 -8.15 2.73 10.54
C SER A 26 -8.30 4.23 10.27
N PRO A 27 -8.27 5.15 11.26
CA PRO A 27 -8.35 6.59 10.98
C PRO A 27 -7.18 7.07 10.11
N ARG A 28 -5.94 6.75 10.50
CA ARG A 28 -4.74 7.11 9.75
C ARG A 28 -4.71 6.44 8.37
N LEU A 29 -5.12 5.19 8.30
CA LEU A 29 -5.25 4.49 7.03
C LEU A 29 -6.25 5.18 6.11
N GLY A 30 -7.35 5.69 6.66
CA GLY A 30 -8.34 6.47 5.91
C GLY A 30 -7.75 7.75 5.32
N GLU A 31 -6.94 8.48 6.08
CA GLU A 31 -6.22 9.67 5.60
C GLU A 31 -5.26 9.34 4.46
N LEU A 32 -4.46 8.26 4.60
CA LEU A 32 -3.54 7.82 3.57
C LEU A 32 -4.27 7.43 2.28
N ILE A 33 -5.39 6.70 2.39
CA ILE A 33 -6.18 6.28 1.23
C ILE A 33 -6.88 7.46 0.53
N GLU A 34 -7.38 8.45 1.28
CA GLU A 34 -7.91 9.68 0.67
C GLU A 34 -6.82 10.49 -0.02
N GLU A 35 -5.60 10.51 0.52
CA GLU A 35 -4.48 11.16 -0.14
C GLU A 35 -4.06 10.44 -1.43
N THR A 36 -4.04 9.10 -1.43
CA THR A 36 -3.85 8.32 -2.66
C THR A 36 -4.86 8.72 -3.73
N ARG A 37 -6.14 8.88 -3.35
CA ARG A 37 -7.18 9.33 -4.28
C ARG A 37 -6.83 10.69 -4.87
N ARG A 38 -6.54 11.69 -4.03
CA ARG A 38 -6.19 13.06 -4.46
C ARG A 38 -5.00 13.08 -5.42
N LEU A 39 -3.93 12.33 -5.09
CA LEU A 39 -2.74 12.24 -5.93
C LEU A 39 -3.03 11.52 -7.27
N SER A 40 -3.92 10.53 -7.27
CA SER A 40 -4.29 9.78 -8.47
C SER A 40 -5.23 10.56 -9.41
N GLU A 41 -6.08 11.45 -8.91
CA GLU A 41 -7.07 12.20 -9.72
C GLU A 41 -6.42 13.18 -10.70
N GLY A 42 -5.28 13.77 -10.34
CA GLY A 42 -4.50 14.67 -11.22
C GLY A 42 -3.53 13.94 -12.16
N SER A 43 -3.49 12.61 -12.08
CA SER A 43 -2.54 11.76 -12.81
C SER A 43 -3.26 10.93 -13.87
N GLY A 44 -2.55 10.53 -14.93
CA GLY A 44 -2.99 9.42 -15.78
C GLY A 44 -2.96 8.08 -15.00
N PRO A 45 -2.96 6.94 -15.70
CA PRO A 45 -2.70 5.63 -15.07
C PRO A 45 -1.50 5.70 -14.13
N ILE A 46 -1.67 5.27 -12.88
CA ILE A 46 -0.67 5.37 -11.83
C ILE A 46 -0.64 4.11 -10.97
N ASN A 47 0.55 3.69 -10.57
CA ASN A 47 0.71 2.58 -9.65
C ASN A 47 0.93 3.09 -8.22
N VAL A 48 0.62 2.22 -7.26
CA VAL A 48 0.87 2.48 -5.84
C VAL A 48 1.89 1.45 -5.33
N LEU A 49 2.92 1.94 -4.64
CA LEU A 49 3.85 1.15 -3.85
C LEU A 49 3.51 1.31 -2.36
N ILE A 50 3.27 0.21 -1.66
CA ILE A 50 3.19 0.18 -0.20
C ILE A 50 4.51 -0.39 0.34
N ASP A 51 5.31 0.43 1.04
CA ASP A 51 6.43 -0.06 1.85
C ASP A 51 5.89 -0.58 3.19
N GLY A 52 5.65 -1.88 3.23
CA GLY A 52 5.21 -2.61 4.41
C GLY A 52 6.35 -3.17 5.25
N ARG A 53 7.63 -2.84 4.96
CA ARG A 53 8.76 -3.44 5.67
C ARG A 53 8.87 -3.01 7.12
N ASN A 54 8.24 -1.90 7.52
CA ASN A 54 8.31 -1.37 8.88
C ASN A 54 6.94 -1.24 9.54
N GLY A 55 5.88 -1.74 8.90
CA GLY A 55 4.54 -1.59 9.41
C GLY A 55 3.49 -2.33 8.59
N SER A 56 2.30 -2.41 9.16
CA SER A 56 1.14 -3.06 8.56
C SER A 56 -0.14 -2.37 8.99
N THR A 57 -1.24 -2.65 8.32
CA THR A 57 -2.55 -2.16 8.74
C THR A 57 -3.06 -2.95 9.93
N SER A 58 -3.79 -2.31 10.85
CA SER A 58 -4.50 -3.02 11.92
C SER A 58 -5.47 -4.06 11.35
N ARG A 59 -5.58 -5.23 12.01
CA ARG A 59 -6.39 -6.38 11.54
C ARG A 59 -7.88 -6.23 11.88
N THR A 60 -8.45 -5.06 11.61
CA THR A 60 -9.86 -4.75 11.87
C THR A 60 -10.67 -4.74 10.58
N ALA A 61 -11.96 -5.11 10.65
CA ALA A 61 -12.87 -5.05 9.50
C ALA A 61 -12.92 -3.65 8.87
N ARG A 62 -12.76 -2.60 9.69
CA ARG A 62 -12.72 -1.20 9.23
C ARG A 62 -11.45 -0.87 8.44
N SER A 63 -10.29 -1.39 8.84
CA SER A 63 -9.07 -1.19 8.06
C SER A 63 -9.12 -1.95 6.74
N PHE A 64 -9.69 -3.16 6.78
CA PHE A 64 -9.93 -3.95 5.60
C PHE A 64 -10.86 -3.22 4.60
N SER A 65 -12.00 -2.71 5.06
CA SER A 65 -12.91 -1.92 4.21
C SER A 65 -12.29 -0.62 3.70
N THR A 66 -11.37 -0.03 4.46
CA THR A 66 -10.63 1.16 4.03
C THR A 66 -9.66 0.83 2.89
N MET A 67 -8.89 -0.26 2.99
CA MET A 67 -8.01 -0.73 1.91
C MET A 67 -8.78 -1.04 0.63
N MET A 68 -9.96 -1.65 0.76
CA MET A 68 -10.83 -1.97 -0.37
C MET A 68 -11.28 -0.76 -1.19
N ARG A 69 -11.28 0.46 -0.61
CA ARG A 69 -11.66 1.68 -1.34
C ARG A 69 -10.68 2.03 -2.46
N MET A 70 -9.42 1.62 -2.33
CA MET A 70 -8.37 1.87 -3.32
C MET A 70 -8.68 1.21 -4.67
N GLY A 71 -9.41 0.09 -4.65
CA GLY A 71 -9.89 -0.60 -5.86
C GLY A 71 -10.94 0.19 -6.65
N ARG A 72 -11.48 1.26 -6.08
CA ARG A 72 -12.44 2.15 -6.72
C ARG A 72 -11.78 3.39 -7.34
N PHE A 73 -10.46 3.51 -7.25
CA PHE A 73 -9.75 4.65 -7.81
C PHE A 73 -9.46 4.35 -9.29
N PRO A 74 -10.12 5.05 -10.23
CA PRO A 74 -10.10 4.67 -11.64
C PRO A 74 -8.72 4.75 -12.29
N ASN A 75 -7.84 5.59 -11.73
CA ASN A 75 -6.49 5.80 -12.25
C ASN A 75 -5.45 4.86 -11.62
N VAL A 76 -5.79 4.15 -10.53
CA VAL A 76 -4.86 3.21 -9.90
C VAL A 76 -4.89 1.89 -10.66
N THR A 77 -3.78 1.55 -11.32
CA THR A 77 -3.69 0.38 -12.20
C THR A 77 -3.02 -0.82 -11.56
N GLN A 78 -2.15 -0.58 -10.58
CA GLN A 78 -1.40 -1.65 -9.92
C GLN A 78 -1.10 -1.29 -8.47
N LEU A 79 -1.02 -2.32 -7.62
CA LEU A 79 -0.53 -2.22 -6.26
C LEU A 79 0.68 -3.14 -6.09
N VAL A 80 1.82 -2.54 -5.77
CA VAL A 80 3.05 -3.24 -5.39
C VAL A 80 3.20 -3.13 -3.87
N ILE A 81 3.52 -4.23 -3.20
CA ILE A 81 3.69 -4.29 -1.76
C ILE A 81 5.10 -4.80 -1.48
N LEU A 82 5.94 -3.91 -0.97
CA LEU A 82 7.29 -4.22 -0.54
C LEU A 82 7.25 -4.83 0.88
N THR A 83 7.65 -6.09 0.98
CA THR A 83 7.61 -6.90 2.19
C THR A 83 9.00 -7.10 2.77
N THR A 84 9.08 -7.67 3.98
CA THR A 84 10.35 -8.06 4.60
C THR A 84 10.27 -9.47 5.20
N ASN A 85 11.38 -10.19 5.17
CA ASN A 85 11.54 -11.45 5.88
C ASN A 85 12.28 -11.28 7.23
N ASP A 86 12.66 -10.04 7.58
CA ASP A 86 13.38 -9.73 8.81
C ASP A 86 12.51 -10.04 10.05
N PRO A 87 12.89 -11.01 10.89
CA PRO A 87 12.12 -11.39 12.05
C PRO A 87 12.06 -10.28 13.12
N ALA A 88 13.03 -9.36 13.16
CA ALA A 88 13.07 -8.25 14.10
C ALA A 88 11.96 -7.21 13.82
N ARG A 89 11.41 -7.19 12.61
CA ARG A 89 10.32 -6.29 12.23
C ARG A 89 8.98 -6.97 12.49
N ILE A 90 8.50 -6.81 13.73
CA ILE A 90 7.31 -7.50 14.25
C ILE A 90 6.01 -7.07 13.58
N ASP A 91 5.91 -5.79 13.19
CA ASP A 91 4.69 -5.21 12.62
C ASP A 91 4.67 -5.21 11.09
N ALA A 92 5.72 -5.73 10.45
CA ALA A 92 5.88 -5.65 9.01
C ALA A 92 4.99 -6.64 8.23
N ILE A 93 4.72 -6.31 6.97
CA ILE A 93 4.12 -7.22 6.01
C ILE A 93 5.20 -8.23 5.57
N ARG A 94 4.97 -9.53 5.79
CA ARG A 94 5.94 -10.61 5.50
C ARG A 94 5.69 -11.39 4.21
N GLY A 95 4.72 -10.96 3.41
CA GLY A 95 4.33 -11.65 2.18
C GLY A 95 2.81 -11.72 2.01
N PRO A 96 2.34 -12.43 0.99
CA PRO A 96 0.92 -12.64 0.76
C PRO A 96 0.32 -13.45 1.91
N GLY A 97 -0.54 -12.82 2.73
CA GLY A 97 -1.33 -13.49 3.77
C GLY A 97 -2.68 -14.00 3.26
N VAL A 98 -3.53 -14.51 4.15
CA VAL A 98 -4.92 -14.92 3.83
C VAL A 98 -5.74 -13.77 3.21
N VAL A 99 -5.36 -12.52 3.49
CA VAL A 99 -5.98 -11.28 2.98
C VAL A 99 -5.74 -11.07 1.47
N THR A 100 -4.81 -11.81 0.85
CA THR A 100 -4.39 -11.62 -0.55
C THR A 100 -5.49 -11.98 -1.56
N SER A 101 -6.30 -12.98 -1.27
CA SER A 101 -7.41 -13.38 -2.14
C SER A 101 -8.55 -12.36 -2.15
N ILE A 102 -8.84 -11.76 -1.00
CA ILE A 102 -9.92 -10.77 -0.87
C ILE A 102 -9.52 -9.42 -1.47
N LEU A 103 -8.26 -9.01 -1.31
CA LEU A 103 -7.76 -7.79 -1.96
C LEU A 103 -7.76 -7.92 -3.48
N THR A 104 -7.36 -9.06 -4.05
CA THR A 104 -7.36 -9.27 -5.50
C THR A 104 -8.76 -9.10 -6.13
N THR A 105 -9.78 -9.68 -5.52
CA THR A 105 -11.16 -9.61 -6.03
C THR A 105 -11.73 -8.20 -5.98
N VAL A 106 -11.35 -7.40 -4.98
CA VAL A 106 -11.94 -6.09 -4.73
C VAL A 106 -11.15 -4.97 -5.40
N LEU A 107 -9.85 -5.14 -5.58
CA LEU A 107 -9.00 -4.15 -6.25
C LEU A 107 -9.16 -4.16 -7.77
N GLY A 108 -9.73 -5.23 -8.36
CA GLY A 108 -9.81 -5.39 -9.82
C GLY A 108 -8.47 -5.76 -10.48
N PHE A 109 -7.38 -5.75 -9.72
CA PHE A 109 -6.05 -6.20 -10.10
C PHE A 109 -5.39 -6.98 -8.96
N ARG A 110 -4.44 -7.86 -9.30
CA ARG A 110 -3.68 -8.64 -8.31
C ARG A 110 -2.56 -7.79 -7.72
N PRO A 111 -2.48 -7.62 -6.38
CA PRO A 111 -1.31 -7.01 -5.77
C PRO A 111 -0.06 -7.85 -6.02
N ILE A 112 1.05 -7.19 -6.33
CA ILE A 112 2.36 -7.83 -6.50
C ILE A 112 3.14 -7.68 -5.18
N TYR A 113 3.62 -8.79 -4.64
CA TYR A 113 4.43 -8.80 -3.43
C TYR A 113 5.89 -9.10 -3.78
N THR A 114 6.82 -8.32 -3.27
CA THR A 114 8.25 -8.60 -3.39
C THR A 114 8.99 -8.12 -2.14
N SER A 115 10.11 -8.77 -1.82
CA SER A 115 11.01 -8.32 -0.75
C SER A 115 12.25 -7.58 -1.30
N ASP A 116 12.39 -7.53 -2.63
CA ASP A 116 13.42 -6.78 -3.33
C ASP A 116 12.94 -5.34 -3.57
N GLU A 117 13.62 -4.38 -2.96
CA GLU A 117 13.29 -2.95 -3.08
C GLU A 117 13.50 -2.42 -4.50
N ALA A 118 14.57 -2.81 -5.18
CA ALA A 118 14.85 -2.34 -6.53
C ALA A 118 13.77 -2.84 -7.49
N GLU A 119 13.37 -4.10 -7.33
CA GLU A 119 12.26 -4.68 -8.10
C GLU A 119 10.92 -4.02 -7.78
N ALA A 120 10.62 -3.75 -6.50
CA ALA A 120 9.39 -3.08 -6.11
C ALA A 120 9.25 -1.69 -6.74
N ARG A 121 10.33 -0.89 -6.69
CA ARG A 121 10.38 0.45 -7.30
C ARG A 121 10.28 0.38 -8.82
N ARG A 122 10.98 -0.58 -9.45
CA ARG A 122 10.90 -0.80 -10.90
C ARG A 122 9.47 -1.14 -11.35
N LEU A 123 8.80 -2.03 -10.64
CA LEU A 123 7.41 -2.42 -10.93
C LEU A 123 6.43 -1.28 -10.67
N ALA A 124 6.65 -0.47 -9.64
CA ALA A 124 5.82 0.70 -9.37
C ALA A 124 5.98 1.78 -10.44
N ALA A 125 7.20 2.02 -10.93
CA ALA A 125 7.47 3.00 -11.99
C ALA A 125 7.06 2.53 -13.40
N ALA A 126 6.80 1.24 -13.60
CA ALA A 126 6.38 0.71 -14.90
C ALA A 126 4.97 1.20 -15.27
N ARG A 127 4.82 1.82 -16.45
CA ARG A 127 3.54 2.32 -16.97
C ARG A 127 2.95 1.37 -18.00
#